data_AF-A0A4U0GXC1-F1
#
_entry.id   AF-A0A4U0GXC1-F1
#
_cell.length_a   1.000
_cell.length_b   1.000
_cell.length_c   1.000
_cell.angle_alpha   90.00
_cell.angle_beta   90.00
_cell.angle_gamma   90.00
#
_symmetry.space_group_name_H-M   'P 1'
#
loop_
_entity.id
_entity.type
_entity.pdbx_description
1 polymer ?
#
loop_
_entity_poly.entity_id
_entity_poly.type
_entity_poly.pdbx_seq_one_letter_code
_entity_poly.pdbx_strand_id
1 'polypeptide(L)'
;MILNIILGVLGIVLYTLIKARPYLQSSEIPTNWNKLLWENLPSWLWAILVLIVIAVILTYAPEANQVVGQLFGGMDLQNSPVGFLMMGIALSFGTKEIQK
;
A
#
# COMPACT_ATOMS: atom_id res chain seq x y z
N MET A 1 -0.84 11.45 -12.62
CA MET A 1 -0.95 10.00 -12.36
C MET A 1 0.35 9.37 -11.85
N ILE A 2 1.51 9.60 -12.48
CA ILE A 2 2.80 9.05 -12.02
C ILE A 2 3.10 9.40 -10.55
N LEU A 3 2.88 10.65 -10.14
CA LEU A 3 3.03 11.09 -8.74
C LEU A 3 2.14 10.28 -7.78
N ASN A 4 0.91 9.98 -8.17
CA ASN A 4 -0.03 9.21 -7.34
C ASN A 4 0.47 7.77 -7.15
N ILE A 5 1.02 7.15 -8.19
CA ILE A 5 1.64 5.82 -8.09
C ILE A 5 2.83 5.85 -7.12
N ILE A 6 3.71 6.86 -7.23
CA ILE A 6 4.85 7.03 -6.32
C ILE A 6 4.37 7.17 -4.86
N LEU A 7 3.30 7.94 -4.62
CA LEU A 7 2.71 8.10 -3.30
C LEU A 7 2.09 6.79 -2.78
N GLY A 8 1.46 6.00 -3.65
CA GLY A 8 0.98 4.67 -3.30
C GLY A 8 2.11 3.72 -2.89
N VAL A 9 3.21 3.70 -3.65
CA VAL A 9 4.41 2.93 -3.29
C VAL A 9 5.01 3.41 -1.96
N LEU A 10 5.04 4.72 -1.73
CA LEU A 10 5.47 5.29 -0.45
C LEU A 10 4.61 4.77 0.71
N GLY A 11 3.29 4.66 0.53
CA GLY A 11 2.37 4.10 1.52
C GLY A 11 2.69 2.66 1.89
N ILE A 12 3.05 1.83 0.90
CA ILE A 12 3.49 0.43 1.12
C ILE A 12 4.76 0.39 1.98
N VAL A 13 5.74 1.24 1.65
CA VAL A 13 7.01 1.32 2.39
C VAL A 13 6.76 1.79 3.83
N LEU A 14 5.97 2.85 4.02
CA LEU A 14 5.63 3.38 5.33
C LEU A 14 4.95 2.32 6.21
N TYR A 15 3.98 1.58 5.67
CA TYR A 15 3.33 0.51 6.41
C TYR A 15 4.34 -0.56 6.84
N THR A 16 5.27 -0.90 5.96
CA THR A 16 6.28 -1.92 6.28
C THR A 16 7.27 -1.45 7.35
N LEU A 17 7.61 -0.16 7.36
CA LEU A 17 8.41 0.45 8.43
C LEU A 17 7.65 0.46 9.77
N ILE A 18 6.36 0.77 9.75
CA ILE A 18 5.51 0.67 10.96
C ILE A 18 5.51 -0.78 11.49
N LYS A 19 5.38 -1.76 10.58
CA LYS A 19 5.46 -3.19 10.93
C LYS A 19 6.84 -3.61 11.42
N ALA A 20 7.91 -2.95 10.97
CA ALA A 20 9.28 -3.20 11.42
C ALA A 20 9.57 -2.65 12.82
N ARG A 21 8.72 -1.75 13.36
CA ARG A 21 8.89 -1.12 14.68
C ARG A 21 9.23 -2.09 15.82
N PRO A 22 8.57 -3.26 16.00
CA PRO A 22 8.89 -4.19 17.07
C PRO A 22 10.31 -4.79 16.94
N TYR A 23 10.80 -4.94 15.70
CA TYR A 23 12.12 -5.48 15.40
C TYR A 23 13.25 -4.44 15.54
N LEU A 24 12.90 -3.15 15.53
CA LEU A 24 13.84 -2.04 15.74
C LEU A 24 13.97 -1.67 17.23
N GLN A 25 12.95 -1.95 18.03
CA GLN A 25 12.89 -1.57 19.45
C GLN A 25 13.31 -2.70 20.40
N SER A 26 13.45 -3.93 19.92
CA SER A 26 13.97 -5.04 20.71
C SER A 26 15.49 -5.08 20.65
N SER A 27 16.16 -4.84 21.77
CA SER A 27 17.61 -4.99 21.94
C SER A 27 18.09 -6.45 21.95
N GLU A 28 17.16 -7.41 21.94
CA GLU A 28 17.43 -8.84 22.17
C GLU A 28 17.38 -9.69 20.88
N ILE A 29 16.82 -9.16 19.79
CA ILE A 29 16.67 -9.89 18.52
C ILE A 29 17.37 -9.12 17.42
N PRO A 30 18.45 -9.65 16.81
CA PRO A 30 19.07 -9.00 15.66
C PRO A 30 18.02 -8.88 14.54
N THR A 31 17.74 -7.65 14.12
CA THR A 31 16.77 -7.34 13.07
C THR A 31 17.17 -8.07 11.79
N ASN A 32 16.51 -9.20 11.49
CA ASN A 32 16.73 -9.90 10.22
C ASN A 32 15.93 -9.21 9.12
N TRP A 33 16.52 -8.15 8.57
CA TRP A 33 15.96 -7.36 7.48
C TRP A 33 15.58 -8.22 6.27
N ASN A 34 16.38 -9.22 5.93
CA ASN A 34 16.09 -10.12 4.82
C ASN A 34 14.78 -10.87 5.07
N LYS A 35 14.59 -11.43 6.27
CA LYS A 35 13.34 -12.11 6.64
C LYS A 35 12.14 -11.17 6.55
N LEU A 36 12.26 -9.96 7.08
CA LEU A 36 11.19 -8.95 7.02
C LEU A 36 10.84 -8.57 5.57
N LEU A 37 11.83 -8.38 4.70
CA LEU A 37 11.59 -8.07 3.28
C LEU A 37 10.93 -9.25 2.55
N TRP A 38 11.47 -10.46 2.69
CA TRP A 38 10.93 -11.65 2.03
C TRP A 38 9.50 -11.99 2.47
N GLU A 39 9.18 -11.79 3.76
CA GLU A 39 7.83 -12.00 4.28
C GLU A 39 6.81 -10.96 3.80
N ASN A 40 7.24 -9.78 3.36
CA ASN A 40 6.34 -8.73 2.86
C ASN A 40 6.37 -8.60 1.33
N LEU A 41 7.35 -9.20 0.64
CA LEU A 41 7.50 -9.12 -0.81
C LEU A 41 6.25 -9.55 -1.59
N PRO A 42 5.54 -10.65 -1.27
CA PRO A 42 4.30 -11.01 -1.98
C PRO A 42 3.20 -9.98 -1.82
N SER A 43 3.05 -9.43 -0.61
CA SER A 43 2.11 -8.35 -0.29
C SER A 43 2.43 -7.07 -1.07
N TRP A 44 3.71 -6.73 -1.16
CA TRP A 44 4.17 -5.57 -1.93
C TRP A 44 3.90 -5.71 -3.42
N LEU A 45 4.23 -6.87 -4.01
CA LEU A 45 3.97 -7.13 -5.43
C LEU A 45 2.48 -7.04 -5.74
N TRP A 46 1.64 -7.63 -4.88
CA TRP A 46 0.19 -7.53 -5.02
C TRP A 46 -0.30 -6.08 -4.92
N ALA A 47 0.14 -5.34 -3.89
CA ALA A 47 -0.25 -3.95 -3.70
C ALA A 47 0.17 -3.06 -4.87
N ILE A 48 1.38 -3.25 -5.40
CA ILE A 48 1.88 -2.54 -6.59
C ILE A 48 1.03 -2.86 -7.82
N LEU A 49 0.69 -4.12 -8.06
CA LEU A 49 -0.17 -4.51 -9.18
C LEU A 49 -1.55 -3.85 -9.08
N VAL A 50 -2.17 -3.86 -7.89
CA VAL A 50 -3.47 -3.22 -7.67
C VAL A 50 -3.38 -1.71 -7.86
N LEU A 51 -2.33 -1.05 -7.36
CA LEU A 51 -2.10 0.38 -7.57
C LEU A 51 -2.00 0.73 -9.07
N ILE A 52 -1.29 -0.08 -9.85
CA ILE A 52 -1.16 0.13 -11.31
C ILE A 52 -2.51 -0.02 -11.99
N VAL A 53 -3.26 -1.08 -11.68
CA VAL A 53 -4.58 -1.32 -12.27
C VAL A 53 -5.53 -0.16 -11.97
N ILE A 54 -5.58 0.31 -10.72
CA ILE A 54 -6.42 1.45 -10.33
C ILE A 54 -5.97 2.72 -11.04
N ALA A 55 -4.66 2.99 -11.12
CA ALA A 55 -4.15 4.15 -11.84
C ALA A 55 -4.53 4.13 -13.33
N VAL A 56 -4.49 2.96 -13.97
CA VAL A 56 -4.94 2.79 -15.36
C VAL A 56 -6.44 3.05 -15.48
N ILE A 57 -7.26 2.43 -14.62
CA ILE A 57 -8.72 2.63 -14.61
C ILE A 57 -9.05 4.12 -14.48
N LEU A 58 -8.47 4.83 -13.50
CA LEU A 58 -8.73 6.25 -13.27
C LEU A 58 -8.19 7.16 -14.38
N THR A 59 -7.23 6.68 -15.19
CA THR A 59 -6.74 7.43 -16.35
C THR A 59 -7.72 7.36 -17.53
N TYR A 60 -8.37 6.22 -17.74
CA TYR A 60 -9.29 6.01 -18.87
C TYR A 60 -10.77 6.25 -18.51
N ALA A 61 -11.14 6.09 -17.25
CA ALA A 61 -12.48 6.23 -16.72
C ALA A 61 -12.44 7.00 -15.37
N PRO A 62 -12.21 8.32 -15.39
CA PRO A 62 -12.11 9.13 -14.19
C PRO A 62 -13.37 9.09 -13.31
N GLU A 63 -14.54 8.89 -13.91
CA GLU A 63 -15.82 8.68 -13.21
C GLU A 63 -15.80 7.47 -12.26
N ALA A 64 -14.91 6.50 -12.49
CA ALA A 64 -14.71 5.36 -11.60
C ALA A 64 -14.12 5.77 -10.24
N ASN A 65 -13.62 7.00 -10.07
CA ASN A 65 -13.07 7.49 -8.80
C ASN A 65 -14.07 7.35 -7.64
N GLN A 66 -15.36 7.59 -7.88
CA GLN A 66 -16.37 7.45 -6.84
C GLN A 66 -16.53 5.99 -6.39
N VAL A 67 -16.54 5.06 -7.35
CA VAL A 67 -16.71 3.62 -7.07
C VAL A 67 -15.47 3.04 -6.41
N VAL A 68 -14.30 3.29 -7.00
CA VAL A 68 -13.03 2.78 -6.46
C VAL A 68 -12.75 3.43 -5.10
N GLY A 69 -12.98 4.74 -4.96
CA GLY A 69 -12.84 5.46 -3.70
C GLY A 69 -13.68 4.83 -2.58
N GLN A 70 -14.93 4.47 -2.86
CA GLN A 70 -15.81 3.77 -1.91
C GLN A 70 -15.25 2.42 -1.45
N LEU A 71 -14.66 1.62 -2.35
CA LEU A 71 -14.03 0.33 -2.00
C LEU A 71 -12.88 0.50 -1.00
N PHE A 72 -12.23 1.67 -1.02
CA PHE A 72 -11.14 2.00 -0.11
C PHE A 72 -11.56 3.00 0.98
N GLY A 73 -12.83 3.01 1.39
CA GLY A 73 -13.31 3.81 2.54
C GLY A 73 -13.71 5.25 2.20
N GLY A 74 -14.11 5.51 0.96
CA GLY A 74 -14.59 6.81 0.49
C GLY A 74 -13.48 7.81 0.13
N MET A 75 -12.28 7.32 -0.20
CA MET A 75 -11.13 8.17 -0.50
C MET A 75 -11.22 8.79 -1.89
N ASP A 76 -10.84 10.07 -2.03
CA ASP A 76 -10.62 10.67 -3.34
C ASP A 76 -9.25 10.27 -3.88
N LEU A 77 -9.22 9.39 -4.89
CA LEU A 77 -8.00 8.84 -5.48
C LEU A 77 -7.51 9.66 -6.68
N GLN A 78 -8.37 10.50 -7.25
CA GLN A 78 -8.06 11.26 -8.45
C GLN A 78 -7.49 12.64 -8.11
N ASN A 79 -8.12 13.36 -7.16
CA ASN A 79 -7.78 14.75 -6.89
C ASN A 79 -6.97 14.95 -5.60
N SER A 80 -6.84 13.90 -4.78
CA SER A 80 -6.06 13.97 -3.54
C SER A 80 -4.80 13.08 -3.59
N PRO A 81 -3.60 13.66 -3.45
CA PRO A 81 -2.36 12.91 -3.29
C PRO A 81 -2.40 11.94 -2.10
N VAL A 82 -3.18 12.27 -1.07
CA VAL A 82 -3.34 11.47 0.14
C VAL A 82 -4.10 10.17 -0.14
N GLY A 83 -5.01 10.16 -1.14
CA GLY A 83 -5.80 8.98 -1.46
C GLY A 83 -4.95 7.77 -1.87
N PHE A 84 -4.02 7.96 -2.80
CA PHE A 84 -3.12 6.89 -3.23
C PHE A 84 -2.15 6.46 -2.11
N LEU A 85 -1.67 7.40 -1.29
CA LEU A 85 -0.83 7.10 -0.13
C LEU A 85 -1.56 6.15 0.84
N MET A 86 -2.77 6.50 1.24
CA MET A 86 -3.60 5.72 2.15
C MET A 86 -4.01 4.38 1.53
N MET A 87 -4.26 4.33 0.23
CA MET A 87 -4.53 3.09 -0.49
C MET A 87 -3.33 2.14 -0.46
N GLY A 88 -2.10 2.64 -0.63
CA GLY A 88 -0.88 1.85 -0.48
C GLY A 88 -0.73 1.23 0.92
N ILE A 89 -1.09 1.99 1.96
CA ILE A 89 -1.12 1.49 3.35
C ILE A 89 -2.20 0.40 3.51
N ALA A 90 -3.42 0.65 3.02
CA ALA A 90 -4.55 -0.27 3.16
C ALA A 90 -4.29 -1.62 2.44
N LEU A 91 -3.73 -1.59 1.24
CA LEU A 91 -3.39 -2.79 0.47
C LEU A 91 -2.31 -3.64 1.14
N SER A 92 -1.38 -2.99 1.84
CA SER A 92 -0.32 -3.67 2.60
C SER A 92 -0.84 -4.30 3.90
N PHE A 93 -1.94 -3.77 4.46
CA PHE A 93 -2.61 -4.33 5.64
C PHE A 93 -3.42 -5.60 5.31
N GLY A 94 -4.29 -5.54 4.29
CA GLY A 94 -5.26 -6.61 4.00
C GLY A 94 -4.67 -7.95 3.56
N THR A 95 -3.42 -7.97 3.11
CA THR A 95 -2.77 -9.19 2.56
C THR A 95 -2.28 -10.18 3.61
N LYS A 96 -2.13 -9.78 4.89
CA LYS A 96 -1.63 -10.67 5.96
C LYS A 96 -2.70 -11.18 6.93
N GLU A 97 -3.87 -10.54 7.03
CA GLU A 97 -4.95 -11.04 7.88
C GLU A 97 -5.77 -12.16 7.22
N ILE A 98 -5.72 -12.29 5.89
CA ILE A 98 -6.43 -13.36 5.15
C ILE A 98 -5.69 -14.72 5.26
N GLN A 99 -4.45 -14.73 5.77
CA GLN A 99 -3.62 -15.95 5.91
C GLN A 99 -3.51 -16.48 7.35
N LYS A 100 -4.27 -15.92 8.31
CA LYS A 100 -4.42 -16.47 9.66
C LYS A 100 -5.78 -17.12 9.82
#